data_AF-A0A953F2L6-F1
#
_entry.id   AF-A0A953F2L6-F1
#
_cell.length_a   1.000
_cell.length_b   1.000
_cell.length_c   1.000
_cell.angle_alpha   90.00
_cell.angle_beta   90.00
_cell.angle_gamma   90.00
#
_symmetry.space_group_name_H-M   'P 1'
#
loop_
_entity.id
_entity.type
_entity.pdbx_description
1 polymer ?
#
loop_
_entity_poly.entity_id
_entity_poly.type
_entity_poly.pdbx_seq_one_letter_code
_entity_poly.pdbx_strand_id
1 'polypeptide(L)'
;MHSILPQTTPSPNGQPDSVPDPFDPARLRLSQDFGATLGVKKAVLTVPVKKPSKEWFVQVHPDESYRMQTAVLELKEDRETYLVDPSLWPELSSSESTFGTRQIFTAINRQGVVFLWPIRLPGADGKLDDWNQSALEAAQMATGKWVRVAANMSLGAYDVFEATAKLPDPEWPALSFAELLRVAFKNRFIDSLDHPVLLRLRGES
;
A
#
# COMPACT_ATOMS: atom_id res chain seq x y z
N MET A 1 6.53 52.10 -79.66
CA MET A 1 5.94 50.76 -79.95
C MET A 1 7.01 49.72 -79.68
N HIS A 2 6.60 48.58 -79.13
CA HIS A 2 7.38 47.43 -78.62
C HIS A 2 7.92 47.56 -77.18
N SER A 3 7.07 47.13 -76.27
CA SER A 3 7.35 46.79 -74.86
C SER A 3 7.60 45.28 -74.79
N ILE A 4 8.69 44.84 -74.14
CA ILE A 4 8.97 43.43 -73.87
C ILE A 4 9.26 43.28 -72.38
N LEU A 5 8.38 42.57 -71.68
CA LEU A 5 8.53 42.17 -70.27
C LEU A 5 9.40 40.90 -70.17
N PRO A 6 10.21 40.72 -69.11
CA PRO A 6 10.81 39.43 -68.79
C PRO A 6 9.84 38.59 -67.94
N GLN A 7 9.55 37.36 -68.38
CA GLN A 7 8.77 36.37 -67.60
C GLN A 7 9.69 35.22 -67.16
N THR A 8 9.93 35.21 -65.84
CA THR A 8 9.86 34.06 -64.91
C THR A 8 10.48 32.70 -65.28
N THR A 9 11.51 32.35 -64.53
CA THR A 9 11.93 30.99 -64.18
C THR A 9 10.85 30.28 -63.34
N PRO A 10 10.53 29.01 -63.58
CA PRO A 10 9.93 28.16 -62.55
C PRO A 10 11.00 27.26 -61.92
N SER A 11 11.26 27.46 -60.63
CA SER A 11 11.76 26.41 -59.75
C SER A 11 10.62 25.45 -59.43
N PRO A 12 10.77 24.13 -59.56
CA PRO A 12 9.89 23.19 -58.87
C PRO A 12 10.58 22.76 -57.57
N ASN A 13 10.16 23.38 -56.47
CA ASN A 13 10.29 22.77 -55.15
C ASN A 13 8.98 22.03 -54.86
N GLY A 14 9.07 20.77 -54.47
CA GLY A 14 7.93 19.92 -54.18
C GLY A 14 8.38 18.49 -53.91
N GLN A 15 9.21 18.29 -52.88
CA GLN A 15 9.34 16.96 -52.30
C GLN A 15 7.96 16.56 -51.76
N PRO A 16 7.41 15.40 -52.16
CA PRO A 16 6.20 14.90 -51.54
C PRO A 16 6.49 14.61 -50.06
N ASP A 17 5.63 15.10 -49.18
CA ASP A 17 5.60 14.71 -47.77
C ASP A 17 5.56 13.19 -47.70
N SER A 18 6.70 12.59 -47.35
CA SER A 18 6.82 11.13 -47.25
C SER A 18 5.88 10.66 -46.15
N VAL A 19 4.92 9.80 -46.51
CA VAL A 19 4.05 9.11 -45.55
C VAL A 19 4.96 8.46 -44.49
N PRO A 20 4.85 8.84 -43.21
CA PRO A 20 5.73 8.32 -42.17
C PRO A 20 5.63 6.80 -42.06
N ASP A 21 6.77 6.10 -42.15
CA ASP A 21 6.84 4.63 -42.11
C ASP A 21 6.08 4.10 -40.88
N PRO A 22 5.01 3.30 -41.06
CA PRO A 22 4.23 2.76 -39.96
C PRO A 22 5.04 1.82 -39.05
N PHE A 23 6.21 1.35 -39.48
CA PHE A 23 7.09 0.46 -38.72
C PHE A 23 8.31 1.15 -38.10
N ASP A 24 8.38 2.49 -38.10
CA ASP A 24 9.48 3.23 -37.46
C ASP A 24 9.58 2.91 -35.94
N PRO A 25 10.68 2.27 -35.49
CA PRO A 25 10.85 1.91 -34.09
C PRO A 25 10.85 3.12 -33.14
N ALA A 26 11.22 4.32 -33.59
CA ALA A 26 11.15 5.52 -32.76
C ALA A 26 9.69 5.91 -32.44
N ARG A 27 8.77 5.66 -33.38
CA ARG A 27 7.31 5.87 -33.21
C ARG A 27 6.63 4.74 -32.45
N LEU A 28 7.19 3.53 -32.52
CA LEU A 28 6.65 2.32 -31.87
C LEU A 28 7.23 2.06 -30.47
N ARG A 29 8.32 2.73 -30.09
CA ARG A 29 8.89 2.64 -28.74
C ARG A 29 7.92 3.22 -27.72
N LEU A 30 7.57 2.42 -26.73
CA LEU A 30 6.80 2.86 -25.57
C LEU A 30 7.60 3.92 -24.80
N SER A 31 6.98 5.07 -24.53
CA SER A 31 7.52 6.01 -23.54
C SER A 31 7.46 5.36 -22.16
N GLN A 32 8.34 5.79 -21.25
CA GLN A 32 8.33 5.28 -19.86
C GLN A 32 6.99 5.54 -19.15
N ASP A 33 6.21 6.52 -19.63
CA ASP A 33 4.90 6.92 -19.08
C ASP A 33 3.69 6.30 -19.79
N PHE A 34 3.88 5.29 -20.65
CA PHE A 34 2.81 4.70 -21.46
C PHE A 34 1.60 4.21 -20.64
N GLY A 35 1.83 3.73 -19.42
CA GLY A 35 0.76 3.33 -18.50
C GLY A 35 -0.15 4.47 -18.06
N ALA A 36 0.39 5.69 -17.90
CA ALA A 36 -0.37 6.88 -17.54
C ALA A 36 -1.21 7.40 -18.72
N THR A 37 -0.74 7.20 -19.96
CA THR A 37 -1.41 7.67 -21.18
C THR A 37 -2.67 6.85 -21.53
N LEU A 38 -2.76 5.60 -21.09
CA LEU A 38 -3.89 4.71 -21.39
C LEU A 38 -5.07 4.80 -20.40
N GLY A 39 -4.98 5.64 -19.37
CA GLY A 39 -6.09 5.85 -18.43
C GLY A 39 -6.54 4.59 -17.68
N VAL A 40 -5.68 3.59 -17.55
CA VAL A 40 -6.02 2.32 -16.88
C VAL A 40 -5.95 2.51 -15.36
N LYS A 41 -7.10 2.50 -14.69
CA LYS A 41 -7.17 2.48 -13.22
C LYS A 41 -7.06 1.04 -12.72
N LYS A 42 -5.98 0.73 -12.00
CA LYS A 42 -5.84 -0.57 -11.31
C LYS A 42 -6.83 -0.66 -10.16
N ALA A 43 -7.76 -1.60 -10.21
CA ALA A 43 -8.65 -1.88 -9.09
C ALA A 43 -7.87 -2.57 -7.96
N VAL A 44 -7.93 -2.00 -6.74
CA VAL A 44 -7.36 -2.62 -5.55
C VAL A 44 -8.37 -3.64 -5.00
N LEU A 45 -8.17 -4.92 -5.34
CA LEU A 45 -9.07 -6.01 -4.94
C LEU A 45 -8.61 -6.72 -3.65
N THR A 46 -7.37 -6.47 -3.23
CA THR A 46 -6.79 -7.07 -2.02
C THR A 46 -5.89 -6.06 -1.34
N VAL A 47 -6.04 -5.92 -0.02
CA VAL A 47 -5.16 -5.13 0.85
C VAL A 47 -4.69 -6.07 1.96
N PRO A 48 -3.43 -6.55 1.94
CA PRO A 48 -2.92 -7.44 2.96
C PRO A 48 -2.90 -6.75 4.33
N VAL A 49 -3.16 -7.51 5.40
CA VAL A 49 -3.00 -7.06 6.80
C VAL A 49 -1.79 -7.79 7.37
N LYS A 50 -0.63 -7.14 7.43
CA LYS A 50 0.63 -7.79 7.84
C LYS A 50 1.74 -6.79 8.15
N LYS A 51 2.77 -7.28 8.84
CA LYS A 51 4.07 -6.58 8.92
C LYS A 51 4.74 -6.49 7.53
N PRO A 52 5.55 -5.45 7.27
CA PRO A 52 6.34 -5.37 6.05
C PRO A 52 7.28 -6.57 5.89
N SER A 53 7.56 -6.96 4.64
CA SER A 53 8.61 -7.95 4.37
C SER A 53 9.98 -7.35 4.72
N LYS A 54 10.92 -8.18 5.19
CA LYS A 54 12.28 -7.77 5.59
C LYS A 54 13.10 -7.13 4.46
N GLU A 55 12.69 -7.37 3.21
CA GLU A 55 13.34 -6.87 1.99
C GLU A 55 12.68 -5.60 1.44
N TRP A 56 11.52 -5.20 1.97
CA TRP A 56 10.77 -4.06 1.47
C TRP A 56 11.25 -2.77 2.12
N PHE A 57 11.56 -1.78 1.28
CA PHE A 57 11.43 -0.39 1.70
C PHE A 57 9.97 0.02 1.60
N VAL A 58 9.46 0.59 2.68
CA VAL A 58 8.06 0.99 2.84
C VAL A 58 7.96 2.45 3.29
N GLN A 59 6.84 3.08 2.96
CA GLN A 59 6.38 4.33 3.54
C GLN A 59 5.02 4.13 4.20
N VAL A 60 4.75 4.91 5.23
CA VAL A 60 3.43 5.02 5.89
C VAL A 60 2.72 6.27 5.37
N HIS A 61 1.40 6.15 5.19
CA HIS A 61 0.57 7.25 4.71
C HIS A 61 0.66 8.45 5.67
N PRO A 62 0.96 9.67 5.17
CA PRO A 62 1.21 10.82 6.03
C PRO A 62 -0.04 11.35 6.74
N ASP A 63 -1.20 11.26 6.10
CA ASP A 63 -2.48 11.69 6.69
C ASP A 63 -2.91 10.76 7.83
N GLU A 64 -3.26 11.36 8.97
CA GLU A 64 -3.75 10.68 10.16
C GLU A 64 -5.09 9.96 9.96
N SER A 65 -5.88 10.37 8.96
CA SER A 65 -7.13 9.70 8.60
C SER A 65 -6.93 8.28 8.04
N TYR A 66 -5.70 7.90 7.70
CA TYR A 66 -5.32 6.59 7.17
C TYR A 66 -4.73 5.63 8.21
N ARG A 67 -4.96 5.90 9.49
CA ARG A 67 -4.55 5.06 10.61
C ARG A 67 -5.62 5.04 11.69
N MET A 68 -5.69 3.97 12.47
CA MET A 68 -6.62 3.88 13.60
C MET A 68 -6.13 2.95 14.70
N GLN A 69 -6.62 3.19 15.92
CA GLN A 69 -6.57 2.23 17.01
C GLN A 69 -7.85 1.39 16.99
N THR A 70 -7.71 0.08 17.14
CA THR A 70 -8.84 -0.85 17.09
C THR A 70 -8.51 -2.14 17.83
N ALA A 71 -9.45 -3.08 17.88
CA ALA A 71 -9.20 -4.43 18.34
C ALA A 71 -9.36 -5.45 17.20
N VAL A 72 -8.52 -6.47 17.26
CA VAL A 72 -8.49 -7.56 16.29
C VAL A 72 -8.44 -8.90 17.01
N LEU A 73 -8.83 -9.95 16.29
CA LEU A 73 -8.53 -11.33 16.63
C LEU A 73 -7.45 -11.85 15.68
N GLU A 74 -6.33 -12.34 16.23
CA GLU A 74 -5.15 -12.75 15.45
C GLU A 74 -4.90 -14.25 15.57
N LEU A 75 -5.03 -14.97 14.45
CA LEU A 75 -4.75 -16.39 14.35
C LEU A 75 -3.39 -16.63 13.74
N LYS A 76 -2.41 -16.92 14.59
CA LYS A 76 -1.00 -17.01 14.19
C LYS A 76 -0.70 -18.18 13.26
N GLU A 77 -1.38 -19.32 13.43
CA GLU A 77 -1.19 -20.52 12.60
C GLU A 77 -1.63 -20.25 11.16
N ASP A 78 -2.84 -19.70 10.99
CA ASP A 78 -3.41 -19.36 9.69
C ASP A 78 -2.83 -18.05 9.12
N ARG A 79 -2.09 -17.29 9.93
CA ARG A 79 -1.59 -15.93 9.63
C ARG A 79 -2.73 -14.99 9.22
N GLU A 80 -3.84 -15.10 9.92
CA GLU A 80 -5.03 -14.29 9.68
C GLU A 80 -5.25 -13.27 10.78
N THR A 81 -5.82 -12.13 10.39
CA THR A 81 -6.23 -11.07 11.30
C THR A 81 -7.66 -10.68 10.95
N TYR A 82 -8.51 -10.71 11.96
CA TYR A 82 -9.92 -10.38 11.87
C TYR A 82 -10.15 -9.05 12.59
N LEU A 83 -10.82 -8.11 11.93
CA LEU A 83 -11.28 -6.89 12.58
C LEU A 83 -12.53 -7.23 13.40
N VAL A 84 -12.63 -6.69 14.61
CA VAL A 84 -13.70 -7.03 15.54
C VAL A 84 -14.61 -5.83 15.74
N ASP A 85 -15.92 -6.03 15.63
CA ASP A 85 -16.91 -5.00 15.92
C ASP A 85 -16.81 -4.54 17.40
N PRO A 86 -16.87 -3.22 17.68
CA PRO A 86 -16.78 -2.69 19.04
C PRO A 86 -17.76 -3.28 20.04
N SER A 87 -18.95 -3.69 19.60
CA SER A 87 -19.97 -4.29 20.47
C SER A 87 -19.51 -5.60 21.13
N LEU A 88 -18.54 -6.30 20.53
CA LEU A 88 -18.03 -7.58 21.01
C LEU A 88 -16.77 -7.46 21.88
N TRP A 89 -16.14 -6.28 21.92
CA TRP A 89 -14.87 -6.11 22.63
C TRP A 89 -14.93 -6.47 24.12
N PRO A 90 -15.98 -6.11 24.89
CA PRO A 90 -16.03 -6.45 26.32
C PRO A 90 -15.96 -7.95 26.56
N GLU A 91 -16.72 -8.73 25.80
CA GLU A 91 -16.74 -10.19 25.93
C GLU A 91 -15.40 -10.79 25.49
N LEU A 92 -14.98 -10.53 24.24
CA LEU A 92 -13.80 -11.16 23.64
C LEU A 92 -12.51 -10.79 24.37
N SER A 93 -12.44 -9.59 24.97
CA SER A 93 -11.28 -9.18 25.78
C SER A 93 -11.08 -10.04 27.03
N SER A 94 -12.16 -10.67 27.52
CA SER A 94 -12.14 -11.50 28.73
C SER A 94 -12.06 -13.00 28.42
N SER A 95 -12.58 -13.43 27.27
CA SER A 95 -12.71 -14.85 26.92
C SER A 95 -11.71 -15.35 25.88
N GLU A 96 -11.22 -14.49 24.98
CA GLU A 96 -10.41 -14.92 23.83
C GLU A 96 -8.95 -14.47 23.94
N SER A 97 -8.03 -15.41 24.16
CA SER A 97 -6.59 -15.10 24.27
C SER A 97 -5.94 -14.54 23.00
N THR A 98 -6.57 -14.76 21.84
CA THR A 98 -6.14 -14.24 20.53
C THR A 98 -6.64 -12.82 20.25
N PHE A 99 -7.48 -12.26 21.12
CA PHE A 99 -7.94 -10.89 21.04
C PHE A 99 -6.83 -9.90 21.45
N GLY A 100 -6.76 -8.74 20.79
CA GLY A 100 -5.90 -7.67 21.26
C GLY A 100 -6.04 -6.37 20.48
N THR A 101 -5.58 -5.29 21.10
CA THR A 101 -5.59 -3.95 20.52
C THR A 101 -4.42 -3.74 19.56
N ARG A 102 -4.67 -3.01 18.47
CA ARG A 102 -3.70 -2.70 17.42
C ARG A 102 -3.81 -1.23 17.02
N GLN A 103 -2.67 -0.62 16.74
CA GLN A 103 -2.57 0.54 15.86
C GLN A 103 -2.40 0.02 14.43
N ILE A 104 -3.32 0.37 13.54
CA ILE A 104 -3.23 0.06 12.12
C ILE A 104 -2.68 1.29 11.40
N PHE A 105 -1.64 1.10 10.60
CA PHE A 105 -1.12 2.08 9.65
C PHE A 105 -1.38 1.63 8.22
N THR A 106 -1.80 2.55 7.35
CA THR A 106 -1.73 2.31 5.90
C THR A 106 -0.30 2.49 5.43
N ALA A 107 0.26 1.48 4.78
CA ALA A 107 1.63 1.48 4.29
C ALA A 107 1.71 1.01 2.83
N ILE A 108 2.78 1.37 2.15
CA ILE A 108 3.03 1.02 0.76
C ILE A 108 4.50 0.66 0.56
N ASN A 109 4.78 -0.34 -0.27
CA ASN A 109 6.17 -0.66 -0.66
C ASN A 109 6.57 0.04 -1.97
N ARG A 110 7.85 -0.08 -2.35
CA ARG A 110 8.38 0.50 -3.59
C ARG A 110 7.74 -0.02 -4.89
N GLN A 111 7.01 -1.14 -4.84
CA GLN A 111 6.28 -1.70 -5.98
C GLN A 111 4.81 -1.23 -6.03
N GLY A 112 4.41 -0.30 -5.15
CA GLY A 112 3.04 0.21 -5.09
C GLY A 112 2.06 -0.76 -4.43
N VAL A 113 2.54 -1.77 -3.70
CA VAL A 113 1.67 -2.68 -2.95
C VAL A 113 1.27 -1.99 -1.65
N VAL A 114 0.00 -1.61 -1.57
CA VAL A 114 -0.62 -1.04 -0.36
C VAL A 114 -1.05 -2.16 0.57
N PHE A 115 -0.79 -2.00 1.86
CA PHE A 115 -1.13 -2.95 2.91
C PHE A 115 -1.44 -2.22 4.22
N LEU A 116 -2.15 -2.89 5.11
CA LEU A 116 -2.37 -2.44 6.47
C LEU A 116 -1.33 -3.09 7.38
N TRP A 117 -0.59 -2.28 8.12
CA TRP A 117 0.41 -2.72 9.07
C TRP A 117 -0.17 -2.62 10.49
N PRO A 118 -0.65 -3.74 11.07
CA PRO A 118 -1.07 -3.77 12.46
C PRO A 118 0.15 -3.85 13.39
N ILE A 119 0.17 -3.02 14.43
CA ILE A 119 1.18 -3.01 15.49
C ILE A 119 0.45 -3.13 16.81
N ARG A 120 0.91 -4.03 17.69
CA ARG A 120 0.29 -4.22 19.01
C ARG A 120 0.45 -2.95 19.84
N LEU A 121 -0.66 -2.53 20.46
CA LEU A 121 -0.66 -1.46 21.45
C LEU A 121 -0.38 -2.05 22.85
N PRO A 122 0.12 -1.23 23.80
CA PRO A 122 0.32 -1.67 25.16
C PRO A 122 -0.98 -2.20 25.76
N GLY A 123 -0.88 -3.21 26.63
CA GLY A 123 -2.00 -3.66 27.45
C GLY A 123 -2.39 -2.59 28.48
N ALA A 124 -3.46 -2.84 29.23
CA ALA A 124 -3.88 -1.95 30.32
C ALA A 124 -2.80 -1.79 31.43
N ASP A 125 -1.85 -2.72 31.50
CA ASP A 125 -0.66 -2.66 32.35
C ASP A 125 0.45 -1.73 31.82
N GLY A 126 0.23 -1.12 30.65
CA GLY A 126 1.14 -0.16 30.01
C GLY A 126 2.42 -0.77 29.45
N LYS A 127 2.59 -2.10 29.53
CA LYS A 127 3.81 -2.75 29.06
C LYS A 127 3.75 -2.97 27.55
N LEU A 128 4.72 -2.38 26.86
CA LEU A 128 5.06 -2.71 25.49
C LEU A 128 6.40 -3.44 25.52
N ASP A 129 6.52 -4.56 24.79
CA ASP A 129 7.83 -5.17 24.59
C ASP A 129 8.64 -4.36 23.56
N ASP A 130 9.96 -4.56 23.55
CA ASP A 130 10.88 -3.83 22.67
C ASP A 130 10.54 -4.06 21.18
N TRP A 131 9.96 -5.22 20.84
CA TRP A 131 9.47 -5.53 19.50
C TRP A 131 8.37 -4.59 19.03
N ASN A 132 7.36 -4.37 19.87
CA ASN A 132 6.22 -3.53 19.50
C ASN A 132 6.58 -2.05 19.60
N GLN A 133 7.45 -1.66 20.54
CA GLN A 133 7.98 -0.30 20.63
C GLN A 133 8.78 0.07 19.37
N SER A 134 9.76 -0.76 19.00
CA SER A 134 10.56 -0.53 17.79
C SER A 134 9.73 -0.61 16.50
N ALA A 135 8.67 -1.43 16.45
CA ALA A 135 7.75 -1.44 15.32
C ALA A 135 6.97 -0.12 15.19
N LEU A 136 6.47 0.44 16.30
CA LEU A 136 5.73 1.70 16.30
C LEU A 136 6.64 2.86 15.86
N GLU A 137 7.86 2.91 16.38
CA GLU A 137 8.87 3.88 15.95
C GLU A 137 9.22 3.71 14.47
N ALA A 138 9.35 2.47 13.98
CA ALA A 138 9.58 2.19 12.56
C ALA A 138 8.45 2.72 11.67
N ALA A 139 7.19 2.55 12.08
CA ALA A 139 6.04 3.09 11.34
C ALA A 139 6.01 4.64 11.35
N GLN A 140 6.38 5.26 12.48
CA GLN A 140 6.53 6.72 12.56
C GLN A 140 7.65 7.22 11.66
N MET A 141 8.83 6.59 11.69
CA MET A 141 9.95 6.89 10.81
C MET A 141 9.61 6.71 9.33
N ALA A 142 8.78 5.71 9.00
CA ALA A 142 8.30 5.47 7.63
C ALA A 142 7.36 6.57 7.11
N THR A 143 6.92 7.51 7.94
CA THR A 143 6.04 8.60 7.52
C THR A 143 6.86 9.63 6.74
N GLY A 144 6.69 9.65 5.42
CA GLY A 144 7.44 10.52 4.51
C GLY A 144 8.88 10.09 4.21
N LYS A 145 9.31 8.90 4.68
CA LYS A 145 10.64 8.34 4.39
C LYS A 145 10.56 6.87 4.03
N TRP A 146 11.31 6.48 3.01
CA TRP A 146 11.45 5.07 2.66
C TRP A 146 12.34 4.37 3.69
N VAL A 147 11.75 3.47 4.49
CA VAL A 147 12.47 2.68 5.49
C VAL A 147 12.30 1.19 5.25
N ARG A 148 13.32 0.40 5.56
CA ARG A 148 13.26 -1.06 5.61
C ARG A 148 13.35 -1.52 7.05
N VAL A 149 12.46 -2.43 7.43
CA VAL A 149 12.31 -2.91 8.82
C VAL A 149 12.75 -4.37 8.87
N ALA A 150 13.74 -4.69 9.70
CA ALA A 150 14.28 -6.04 9.83
C ALA A 150 14.27 -6.50 11.28
N ALA A 151 13.79 -7.72 11.52
CA ALA A 151 13.80 -8.29 12.85
C ALA A 151 15.23 -8.64 13.28
N ASN A 152 15.65 -8.15 14.44
CA ASN A 152 16.93 -8.46 15.05
C ASN A 152 16.71 -9.33 16.29
N MET A 153 16.86 -10.65 16.12
CA MET A 153 16.57 -11.63 17.16
C MET A 153 17.51 -11.51 18.37
N SER A 154 18.75 -11.07 18.15
CA SER A 154 19.73 -10.87 19.22
C SER A 154 19.41 -9.63 20.06
N LEU A 155 18.88 -8.58 19.43
CA LEU A 155 18.45 -7.36 20.10
C LEU A 155 17.06 -7.50 20.75
N GLY A 156 16.21 -8.38 20.22
CA GLY A 156 14.81 -8.47 20.65
C GLY A 156 13.95 -7.30 20.14
N ALA A 157 14.35 -6.68 19.03
CA ALA A 157 13.70 -5.49 18.47
C ALA A 157 13.88 -5.43 16.93
N TYR A 158 13.29 -4.42 16.30
CA TYR A 158 13.48 -4.13 14.87
C TYR A 158 14.62 -3.14 14.64
N ASP A 159 15.50 -3.48 13.71
CA ASP A 159 16.39 -2.52 13.07
C ASP A 159 15.64 -1.80 11.94
N VAL A 160 15.86 -0.49 11.83
CA VAL A 160 15.24 0.37 10.81
C VAL A 160 16.35 0.98 9.94
N PHE A 161 16.24 0.78 8.63
CA PHE A 161 17.19 1.28 7.64
C PHE A 161 16.50 2.29 6.73
N GLU A 162 16.90 3.55 6.83
CA GLU A 162 16.42 4.61 5.93
C GLU A 162 17.13 4.53 4.57
N ALA A 163 16.39 4.72 3.48
CA ALA A 163 16.97 4.81 2.14
C ALA A 163 17.78 6.11 2.01
N THR A 164 19.05 6.01 1.62
CA THR A 164 19.93 7.18 1.43
C THR A 164 19.79 7.81 0.05
N ALA A 165 19.25 7.08 -0.92
CA ALA A 165 18.97 7.59 -2.26
C ALA A 165 17.69 8.43 -2.27
N LYS A 166 17.67 9.49 -3.09
CA LYS A 166 16.45 10.25 -3.36
C LYS A 166 15.50 9.39 -4.21
N LEU A 167 14.58 8.71 -3.54
CA LEU A 167 13.52 7.93 -4.16
C LEU A 167 12.27 8.81 -4.35
N PRO A 168 11.48 8.59 -5.41
CA PRO A 168 10.21 9.29 -5.57
C PRO A 168 9.25 8.94 -4.43
N ASP A 169 8.35 9.86 -4.13
CA ASP A 169 7.25 9.61 -3.21
C ASP A 169 6.30 8.55 -3.78
N PRO A 170 5.63 7.76 -2.92
CA PRO A 170 4.68 6.78 -3.39
C PRO A 170 3.42 7.41 -3.99
N GLU A 171 2.88 6.77 -5.02
CA GLU A 171 1.53 7.04 -5.53
C GLU A 171 0.52 6.25 -4.71
N TRP A 172 -0.22 6.94 -3.84
CA TRP A 172 -1.29 6.33 -3.04
C TRP A 172 -2.53 6.05 -3.89
N PRO A 173 -3.27 4.96 -3.62
CA PRO A 173 -4.52 4.68 -4.32
C PRO A 173 -5.55 5.74 -3.97
N ALA A 174 -6.43 6.07 -4.92
CA ALA A 174 -7.58 6.96 -4.70
C ALA A 174 -8.71 6.23 -3.94
N LEU A 175 -8.38 5.53 -2.85
CA LEU A 175 -9.31 4.88 -1.94
C LEU A 175 -9.19 5.53 -0.57
N SER A 176 -10.32 5.79 0.06
CA SER A 176 -10.39 6.18 1.46
C SER A 176 -9.92 5.05 2.38
N PHE A 177 -9.55 5.40 3.62
CA PHE A 177 -9.17 4.41 4.62
C PHE A 177 -10.29 3.39 4.90
N ALA A 178 -11.55 3.83 4.91
CA ALA A 178 -12.71 2.94 5.07
C ALA A 178 -12.84 1.93 3.92
N GLU A 179 -12.53 2.33 2.68
CA GLU A 179 -12.50 1.41 1.55
C GLU A 179 -11.33 0.42 1.65
N LEU A 180 -10.15 0.87 2.09
CA LEU A 180 -9.01 0.00 2.35
C LEU A 180 -9.34 -1.05 3.42
N LEU A 181 -9.97 -0.65 4.52
CA LEU A 181 -10.44 -1.56 5.57
C LEU A 181 -11.47 -2.56 5.02
N ARG A 182 -12.46 -2.09 4.24
CA ARG A 182 -13.48 -2.95 3.62
C ARG A 182 -12.85 -4.00 2.70
N VAL A 183 -11.85 -3.62 1.92
CA VAL A 183 -11.12 -4.57 1.04
C VAL A 183 -10.27 -5.52 1.87
N ALA A 184 -9.58 -5.03 2.90
CA ALA A 184 -8.69 -5.83 3.75
C ALA A 184 -9.43 -6.89 4.59
N PHE A 185 -10.60 -6.53 5.14
CA PHE A 185 -11.35 -7.34 6.10
C PHE A 185 -12.68 -7.88 5.54
N LYS A 186 -12.88 -7.86 4.21
CA LYS A 186 -14.15 -8.25 3.56
C LYS A 186 -14.77 -9.55 4.09
N ASN A 187 -13.95 -10.59 4.26
CA ASN A 187 -14.37 -11.90 4.79
C ASN A 187 -13.75 -12.19 6.18
N ARG A 188 -13.29 -11.15 6.87
CA ARG A 188 -12.54 -11.23 8.13
C ARG A 188 -12.98 -10.12 9.09
N PHE A 189 -14.29 -9.92 9.18
CA PHE A 189 -14.92 -9.00 10.11
C PHE A 189 -15.86 -9.80 11.03
N ILE A 190 -15.62 -9.70 12.34
CA ILE A 190 -16.38 -10.41 13.37
C ILE A 190 -17.38 -9.43 13.97
N ASP A 191 -18.66 -9.63 13.68
CA ASP A 191 -19.78 -8.81 14.13
C ASP A 191 -20.82 -9.58 14.96
N SER A 192 -20.61 -10.88 15.15
CA SER A 192 -21.41 -11.75 16.03
C SER A 192 -20.53 -12.77 16.75
N LEU A 193 -20.96 -13.22 17.91
CA LEU A 193 -20.35 -14.33 18.66
C LEU A 193 -20.50 -15.68 17.93
N ASP A 194 -21.51 -15.79 17.06
CA ASP A 194 -21.73 -16.94 16.20
C ASP A 194 -20.83 -16.94 14.94
N HIS A 195 -19.89 -15.99 14.85
CA HIS A 195 -18.97 -15.94 13.71
C HIS A 195 -18.17 -17.25 13.62
N PRO A 196 -18.07 -17.89 12.43
CA PRO A 196 -17.48 -19.23 12.29
C PRO A 196 -16.10 -19.41 12.92
N VAL A 197 -15.28 -18.35 12.89
CA VAL A 197 -13.95 -18.37 13.52
C VAL A 197 -14.00 -18.51 15.05
N LEU A 198 -14.99 -17.89 15.71
CA LEU A 198 -15.15 -17.97 17.16
C LEU A 198 -15.69 -19.35 17.56
N LEU A 199 -16.69 -19.86 16.83
CA LEU A 199 -17.20 -21.22 17.01
C LEU A 199 -16.07 -22.26 16.90
N ARG A 200 -15.20 -22.12 15.89
CA ARG A 200 -14.01 -22.98 15.73
C ARG A 200 -13.07 -22.91 16.92
N LEU A 201 -12.77 -21.71 17.44
CA LEU A 201 -11.88 -21.53 18.60
C LEU A 201 -12.45 -22.11 19.89
N ARG A 202 -13.78 -22.11 20.02
CA ARG A 202 -14.51 -22.68 21.16
C ARG A 202 -14.73 -24.19 21.04
N GLY A 203 -14.42 -24.79 19.89
CA GLY A 203 -14.65 -26.21 19.62
C GLY A 203 -16.11 -26.56 19.32
N GLU A 204 -16.88 -25.60 18.82
CA GLU A 204 -18.33 -25.69 18.55
C GLU A 204 -18.65 -25.88 17.05
N SER A 205 -17.63 -26.11 16.22
CA SER A 205 -17.72 -26.24 14.75
C SER A 205 -17.68 -27.67 14.25
#